data_AF-A0A0N8FWZ5-F1
#
_entry.id   AF-A0A0N8FWZ5-F1
#
_cell.length_a   1.000
_cell.length_b   1.000
_cell.length_c   1.000
_cell.angle_alpha   90.00
_cell.angle_beta   90.00
_cell.angle_gamma   90.00
#
_symmetry.space_group_name_H-M   'P 1'
#
loop_
_entity.id
_entity.type
_entity.pdbx_description
1 polymer ?
#
loop_
_entity_poly.entity_id
_entity_poly.type
_entity_poly.pdbx_seq_one_letter_code
_entity_poly.pdbx_strand_id
1 'polypeptide(L)'
;MKKLEATKGYPQYNEHGEVEATFTGVRGADGLFIPMTIKRDLTKASESEIIDAVLEEFFKKYYVERAMGEAVEKVDELEKLSQETAKNAKTAQAAAGLAKVSAERTQKMANLQTLHLLTSGGKIEPDIYKGLLELIEPVKKGKYKAHDVFTMIDESHEDLVGEGNLVFVYVNDDFSYDKQTIGELESEGEVTIIKYADLTKQE
;
A
#
# COMPACT_ATOMS: atom_id res chain seq x y z
N MET A 1 -22.87 -1.29 12.68
CA MET A 1 -22.44 -0.96 11.31
C MET A 1 -23.69 -0.72 10.46
N LYS A 2 -23.69 0.29 9.59
CA LYS A 2 -24.78 0.43 8.60
C LYS A 2 -24.77 -0.82 7.71
N LYS A 3 -25.93 -1.41 7.42
CA LYS A 3 -26.02 -2.61 6.60
C LYS A 3 -25.58 -2.27 5.17
N LEU A 4 -24.57 -2.99 4.69
CA LEU A 4 -24.08 -2.93 3.32
C LEU A 4 -24.73 -4.08 2.54
N GLU A 5 -25.06 -3.84 1.27
CA GLU A 5 -25.66 -4.84 0.38
C GLU A 5 -24.82 -4.94 -0.90
N ALA A 6 -24.51 -6.17 -1.32
CA ALA A 6 -23.76 -6.39 -2.55
C ALA A 6 -24.64 -6.15 -3.78
N THR A 7 -24.07 -5.57 -4.83
CA THR A 7 -24.70 -5.61 -6.14
C THR A 7 -24.38 -6.89 -6.87
N LYS A 8 -25.19 -7.21 -7.88
CA LYS A 8 -24.93 -8.32 -8.79
C LYS A 8 -23.55 -8.18 -9.44
N GLY A 9 -22.78 -9.25 -9.48
CA GLY A 9 -21.54 -9.34 -10.24
C GLY A 9 -21.81 -9.47 -11.74
N TYR A 10 -21.17 -8.62 -12.54
CA TYR A 10 -21.20 -8.64 -14.00
C TYR A 10 -19.83 -9.08 -14.53
N PRO A 11 -19.72 -10.23 -15.21
CA PRO A 11 -18.45 -10.74 -15.71
C PRO A 11 -17.88 -9.80 -16.78
N GLN A 12 -16.56 -9.62 -16.75
CA GLN A 12 -15.72 -9.06 -17.80
C GLN A 12 -14.90 -10.20 -18.37
N TYR A 13 -14.89 -10.34 -19.70
CA TYR A 13 -14.29 -11.48 -20.38
C TYR A 13 -12.97 -11.08 -21.05
N ASN A 14 -11.98 -11.97 -20.97
CA ASN A 14 -10.73 -11.84 -21.73
C ASN A 14 -10.93 -12.21 -23.21
N GLU A 15 -9.85 -12.11 -24.00
CA GLU A 15 -9.85 -12.48 -25.43
C GLU A 15 -10.19 -13.96 -25.70
N HIS A 16 -10.10 -14.82 -24.68
CA HIS A 16 -10.41 -16.25 -24.75
C HIS A 16 -11.84 -16.59 -24.30
N GLY A 17 -12.63 -15.59 -23.88
CA GLY A 17 -14.01 -15.78 -23.40
C GLY A 17 -14.12 -16.31 -21.97
N GLU A 18 -13.04 -16.27 -21.20
CA GLU A 18 -13.01 -16.59 -19.77
C GLU A 18 -13.24 -15.32 -18.94
N VAL A 19 -13.81 -15.46 -17.74
CA VAL A 19 -14.06 -14.32 -16.85
C VAL A 19 -12.73 -13.89 -16.20
N GLU A 20 -12.18 -12.76 -16.61
CA GLU A 20 -10.95 -12.16 -16.03
C GLU A 20 -11.28 -11.26 -14.83
N ALA A 21 -12.43 -10.61 -14.84
CA ALA A 21 -12.83 -9.68 -13.78
C ALA A 21 -14.34 -9.65 -13.60
N THR A 22 -14.78 -9.13 -12.46
CA THR A 22 -16.19 -8.91 -12.17
C THR A 22 -16.42 -7.45 -11.80
N PHE A 23 -17.28 -6.78 -12.57
CA PHE A 23 -17.82 -5.48 -12.17
C PHE A 23 -18.94 -5.68 -11.16
N THR A 24 -18.78 -5.14 -9.97
CA THR A 24 -19.76 -5.21 -8.88
C THR A 24 -19.63 -3.99 -7.99
N GLY A 25 -20.20 -4.02 -6.80
CA GLY A 25 -20.15 -2.90 -5.87
C GLY A 25 -20.97 -3.14 -4.62
N VAL A 26 -20.87 -2.18 -3.71
CA VAL A 26 -21.55 -2.21 -2.41
C VAL A 26 -22.44 -0.99 -2.27
N ARG A 27 -23.66 -1.20 -1.78
CA ARG A 27 -24.65 -0.16 -1.50
C ARG A 27 -24.87 0.02 -0.01
N GLY A 28 -24.91 1.29 0.42
CA GLY A 28 -25.36 1.69 1.74
C GLY A 28 -26.83 2.12 1.74
N ALA A 29 -27.48 1.99 2.90
CA ALA A 29 -28.88 2.41 3.08
C ALA A 29 -29.14 3.92 2.89
N ASP A 30 -28.09 4.74 2.87
CA ASP A 30 -28.11 6.18 2.65
C ASP A 30 -27.91 6.59 1.18
N GLY A 31 -27.91 5.62 0.26
CA GLY A 31 -27.70 5.85 -1.17
C GLY A 31 -26.24 5.88 -1.58
N LEU A 32 -25.29 5.60 -0.67
CA LEU A 32 -23.90 5.33 -1.02
C LEU A 32 -23.84 4.14 -1.99
N PHE A 33 -23.06 4.28 -3.07
CA PHE A 33 -22.73 3.17 -3.95
C PHE A 33 -21.25 3.23 -4.31
N ILE A 34 -20.53 2.15 -4.00
CA ILE A 34 -19.10 1.98 -4.29
C ILE A 34 -18.98 0.93 -5.41
N PRO A 35 -18.86 1.34 -6.69
CA PRO A 35 -18.64 0.42 -7.80
C PRO A 35 -17.16 0.06 -7.92
N MET A 36 -16.85 -1.22 -8.10
CA MET A 36 -15.49 -1.72 -8.31
C MET A 36 -15.46 -2.78 -9.41
N THR A 37 -14.39 -2.76 -10.20
CA THR A 37 -14.01 -3.89 -11.07
C THR A 37 -12.92 -4.66 -10.35
N ILE A 38 -13.21 -5.91 -9.98
CA ILE A 38 -12.30 -6.77 -9.22
C ILE A 38 -11.80 -7.86 -10.15
N LYS A 39 -10.47 -8.04 -10.27
CA LYS A 39 -9.83 -9.07 -11.10
C LYS A 39 -9.93 -10.47 -10.48
N ARG A 40 -11.17 -10.93 -10.40
CA ARG A 40 -11.59 -12.23 -9.86
C ARG A 40 -13.00 -12.53 -10.36
N ASP A 41 -13.30 -13.79 -10.68
CA ASP A 41 -14.67 -14.23 -10.93
C ASP A 41 -15.46 -14.26 -9.61
N LEU A 42 -16.35 -13.29 -9.45
CA LEU A 42 -17.27 -13.14 -8.32
C LEU A 42 -18.72 -13.36 -8.74
N THR A 43 -18.97 -13.89 -9.94
CA THR A 43 -20.33 -14.07 -10.47
C THR A 43 -21.17 -15.07 -9.65
N LYS A 44 -20.51 -15.93 -8.89
CA LYS A 44 -21.10 -16.95 -8.01
C LYS A 44 -20.74 -16.76 -6.53
N ALA A 45 -20.03 -15.69 -6.19
CA ALA A 45 -19.63 -15.40 -4.81
C ALA A 45 -20.85 -15.04 -3.95
N SER A 46 -20.75 -15.32 -2.66
CA SER A 46 -21.75 -14.89 -1.67
C SER A 46 -21.73 -13.36 -1.49
N GLU A 47 -22.82 -12.81 -0.94
CA GLU A 47 -22.90 -11.38 -0.64
C GLU A 47 -21.75 -10.90 0.26
N SER A 48 -21.39 -11.68 1.29
CA SER A 48 -20.27 -11.35 2.17
C SER A 48 -18.96 -11.30 1.40
N GLU A 49 -18.66 -12.32 0.59
CA GLU A 49 -17.42 -12.36 -0.20
C GLU A 49 -17.34 -11.19 -1.19
N ILE A 50 -18.46 -10.76 -1.77
CA ILE A 50 -18.50 -9.59 -2.65
C ILE A 50 -18.27 -8.30 -1.85
N ILE A 51 -18.92 -8.15 -0.69
CA ILE A 51 -18.73 -6.97 0.17
C ILE A 51 -17.27 -6.86 0.58
N ASP A 52 -16.69 -7.94 1.09
CA ASP A 52 -15.30 -7.97 1.54
C ASP A 52 -14.35 -7.63 0.39
N ALA A 53 -14.54 -8.23 -0.80
CA ALA A 53 -13.72 -7.96 -1.97
C ALA A 53 -13.83 -6.52 -2.48
N VAL A 54 -15.04 -5.94 -2.48
CA VAL A 54 -15.26 -4.55 -2.91
C VAL A 54 -14.63 -3.59 -1.92
N LEU A 55 -14.77 -3.82 -0.61
CA LEU A 55 -14.16 -2.96 0.41
C LEU A 55 -12.64 -3.08 0.41
N GLU A 56 -12.09 -4.29 0.25
CA GLU A 56 -10.65 -4.52 0.13
C GLU A 56 -10.08 -3.79 -1.09
N GLU A 57 -10.69 -3.95 -2.27
CA GLU A 57 -10.24 -3.30 -3.50
C GLU A 57 -10.44 -1.78 -3.44
N PHE A 58 -11.55 -1.31 -2.86
CA PHE A 58 -11.80 0.12 -2.66
C PHE A 58 -10.78 0.72 -1.71
N PHE A 59 -10.51 0.05 -0.59
CA PHE A 59 -9.49 0.46 0.36
C PHE A 59 -8.13 0.51 -0.34
N LYS A 60 -7.68 -0.59 -0.98
CA LYS A 60 -6.42 -0.63 -1.73
C LYS A 60 -6.31 0.54 -2.72
N LYS A 61 -7.33 0.77 -3.55
CA LYS A 61 -7.29 1.83 -4.56
C LYS A 61 -7.25 3.24 -3.95
N TYR A 62 -8.22 3.57 -3.10
CA TYR A 62 -8.36 4.93 -2.57
C TYR A 62 -7.30 5.25 -1.51
N TYR A 63 -6.90 4.25 -0.74
CA TYR A 63 -5.86 4.39 0.26
C TYR A 63 -4.53 4.73 -0.42
N VAL A 64 -4.16 4.00 -1.47
CA VAL A 64 -2.94 4.26 -2.23
C VAL A 64 -2.93 5.66 -2.83
N GLU A 65 -4.01 6.08 -3.50
CA GLU A 65 -4.08 7.41 -4.12
C GLU A 65 -3.92 8.53 -3.08
N ARG A 66 -4.56 8.38 -1.92
CA ARG A 66 -4.46 9.33 -0.80
C ARG A 66 -3.08 9.32 -0.14
N ALA A 67 -2.57 8.13 0.18
CA ALA A 67 -1.26 7.89 0.77
C ALA A 67 -0.14 8.48 -0.08
N MET A 68 -0.24 8.36 -1.41
CA MET A 68 0.69 9.00 -2.34
C MET A 68 0.60 10.53 -2.29
N GLY A 69 -0.60 11.10 -2.28
CA GLY A 69 -0.79 12.56 -2.20
C GLY A 69 -0.19 13.17 -0.92
N GLU A 70 -0.54 12.60 0.24
CA GLU A 70 -0.06 13.08 1.55
C GLU A 70 1.46 12.86 1.72
N ALA A 71 2.01 11.77 1.21
CA ALA A 71 3.45 11.54 1.25
C ALA A 71 4.23 12.46 0.28
N VAL A 72 3.68 12.81 -0.88
CA VAL A 72 4.25 13.83 -1.77
C VAL A 72 4.28 15.19 -1.07
N GLU A 73 3.20 15.57 -0.38
CA GLU A 73 3.16 16.81 0.41
C GLU A 73 4.27 16.85 1.47
N LYS A 74 4.50 15.74 2.20
CA LYS A 74 5.63 15.64 3.15
C LYS A 74 7.00 15.78 2.49
N VAL A 75 7.19 15.24 1.29
CA VAL A 75 8.45 15.42 0.54
C VAL A 75 8.65 16.89 0.16
N ASP A 76 7.58 17.57 -0.26
CA ASP A 76 7.61 19.00 -0.59
C ASP A 76 7.89 19.87 0.65
N GLU A 77 7.33 19.52 1.81
CA GLU A 77 7.64 20.17 3.10
C GLU A 77 9.12 20.03 3.47
N LEU A 78 9.68 18.82 3.35
CA LEU A 78 11.10 18.57 3.59
C LEU A 78 11.98 19.32 2.60
N GLU A 79 11.56 19.45 1.34
CA GLU A 79 12.25 20.28 0.35
C GLU A 79 12.28 21.75 0.75
N LYS A 80 11.13 22.31 1.14
CA LYS A 80 11.05 23.71 1.61
C LYS A 80 11.95 23.92 2.83
N LEU A 81 11.89 23.03 3.81
CA LEU A 81 12.73 23.07 5.01
C LEU A 81 14.22 22.98 4.66
N SER A 82 14.59 22.11 3.72
CA SER A 82 15.96 21.98 3.20
C SER A 82 16.42 23.29 2.55
N GLN A 83 15.61 23.89 1.68
CA GLN A 83 15.92 25.16 1.02
C GLN A 83 16.07 26.31 2.01
N GLU A 84 15.19 26.42 3.01
CA GLU A 84 15.29 27.44 4.07
C GLU A 84 16.54 27.26 4.94
N THR A 85 16.84 26.01 5.31
CA THR A 85 18.02 25.66 6.11
C THR A 85 19.30 25.97 5.33
N ALA A 86 19.34 25.65 4.03
CA ALA A 86 20.49 25.93 3.16
C ALA A 86 20.79 27.44 3.04
N LYS A 87 19.74 28.29 2.93
CA LYS A 87 19.91 29.75 2.89
C LYS A 87 20.53 30.33 4.16
N ASN A 88 20.29 29.68 5.30
CA ASN A 88 20.70 30.16 6.63
C ASN A 88 21.92 29.41 7.21
N ALA A 89 22.40 28.36 6.54
CA ALA A 89 23.48 27.51 7.03
C ALA A 89 24.84 28.21 6.98
N LYS A 90 25.23 28.81 8.11
CA LYS A 90 26.54 29.47 8.30
C LYS A 90 27.50 28.70 9.20
N THR A 91 27.08 27.54 9.72
CA THR A 91 27.84 26.72 10.67
C THR A 91 27.90 25.26 10.24
N ALA A 92 28.92 24.52 10.70
CA ALA A 92 29.04 23.09 10.45
C ALA A 92 27.84 22.29 10.99
N GLN A 93 27.23 22.74 12.09
CA GLN A 93 26.02 22.14 12.66
C GLN A 93 24.81 22.32 11.74
N ALA A 94 24.66 23.48 11.10
CA ALA A 94 23.60 23.71 10.13
C ALA A 94 23.79 22.88 8.85
N ALA A 95 25.04 22.70 8.40
CA ALA A 95 25.36 21.82 7.27
C ALA A 95 25.03 20.34 7.57
N ALA A 96 25.31 19.87 8.79
CA ALA A 96 24.94 18.52 9.22
C ALA A 96 23.40 18.34 9.30
N GLY A 97 22.67 19.35 9.80
CA GLY A 97 21.21 19.35 9.80
C GLY A 97 20.62 19.27 8.39
N LEU A 98 21.18 20.02 7.44
CA LEU A 98 20.77 19.99 6.04
C LEU A 98 21.00 18.61 5.40
N ALA A 99 22.16 18.00 5.65
CA ALA A 99 22.47 16.66 5.14
C ALA A 99 21.47 15.62 5.66
N LYS A 100 21.06 15.73 6.94
CA LYS A 100 20.04 14.86 7.53
C LYS A 100 18.68 15.04 6.86
N VAL A 101 18.19 16.28 6.73
CA VAL A 101 16.90 16.57 6.07
C VAL A 101 16.91 16.12 4.61
N SER A 102 18.03 16.30 3.89
CA SER A 102 18.14 15.82 2.51
C SER A 102 18.12 14.30 2.42
N ALA A 103 18.80 13.60 3.33
CA ALA A 103 18.79 12.13 3.35
C ALA A 103 17.38 11.59 3.65
N GLU A 104 16.69 12.19 4.62
CA GLU A 104 15.29 11.86 4.94
C GLU A 104 14.35 12.09 3.74
N ARG A 105 14.52 13.20 3.02
CA ARG A 105 13.76 13.47 1.79
C ARG A 105 14.04 12.42 0.72
N THR A 106 15.30 12.11 0.45
CA THR A 106 15.68 11.09 -0.55
C THR A 106 15.09 9.73 -0.20
N GLN A 107 15.14 9.33 1.07
CA GLN A 107 14.54 8.08 1.52
C GLN A 107 13.02 8.07 1.32
N LYS A 108 12.32 9.15 1.69
CA LYS A 108 10.87 9.24 1.48
C LYS A 108 10.48 9.21 0.01
N MET A 109 11.25 9.84 -0.87
CA MET A 109 11.04 9.74 -2.32
C MET A 109 11.23 8.31 -2.84
N ALA A 110 12.27 7.60 -2.38
CA ALA A 110 12.50 6.21 -2.76
C ALA A 110 11.36 5.29 -2.30
N ASN A 111 10.87 5.48 -1.06
CA ASN A 111 9.72 4.76 -0.53
C ASN A 111 8.43 5.03 -1.35
N LEU A 112 8.21 6.30 -1.74
CA LEU A 112 7.09 6.69 -2.59
C LEU A 112 7.14 6.07 -3.98
N GLN A 113 8.32 6.06 -4.60
CA GLN A 113 8.53 5.41 -5.90
C GLN A 113 8.27 3.92 -5.81
N THR A 114 8.70 3.28 -4.72
CA THR A 114 8.42 1.87 -4.46
C THR A 114 6.92 1.63 -4.32
N LEU A 115 6.23 2.40 -3.46
CA LEU A 115 4.78 2.31 -3.32
C LEU A 115 4.09 2.47 -4.69
N HIS A 116 4.44 3.50 -5.47
CA HIS A 116 3.88 3.72 -6.78
C HIS A 116 4.08 2.53 -7.72
N LEU A 117 5.29 1.95 -7.76
CA LEU A 117 5.56 0.80 -8.60
C LEU A 117 4.70 -0.40 -8.19
N LEU A 118 4.61 -0.67 -6.90
CA LEU A 118 3.80 -1.77 -6.35
C LEU A 118 2.30 -1.58 -6.58
N THR A 119 1.82 -0.34 -6.73
CA THR A 119 0.37 -0.06 -6.78
C THR A 119 -0.13 0.47 -8.13
N SER A 120 0.77 0.78 -9.06
CA SER A 120 0.45 1.28 -10.41
C SER A 120 -0.24 0.25 -11.31
N GLY A 121 -0.31 -1.00 -10.87
CA GLY A 121 -0.91 -2.12 -11.58
C GLY A 121 -0.10 -2.67 -12.74
N GLY A 122 1.17 -2.26 -12.85
CA GLY A 122 2.14 -2.91 -13.72
C GLY A 122 2.63 -4.25 -13.15
N LYS A 123 3.00 -5.19 -14.03
CA LYS A 123 3.70 -6.41 -13.61
C LYS A 123 5.07 -6.06 -13.04
N ILE A 124 5.41 -6.67 -11.91
CA ILE A 124 6.73 -6.56 -11.29
C ILE A 124 7.39 -7.93 -11.26
N GLU A 125 8.64 -7.99 -11.74
CA GLU A 125 9.42 -9.23 -11.70
C GLU A 125 9.75 -9.61 -10.24
N PRO A 126 9.75 -10.91 -9.88
CA PRO A 126 9.98 -11.36 -8.50
C PRO A 126 11.27 -10.82 -7.86
N ASP A 127 12.35 -10.81 -8.63
CA ASP A 127 13.67 -10.33 -8.20
C ASP A 127 13.71 -8.81 -8.03
N ILE A 128 12.99 -8.06 -8.86
CA ILE A 128 12.78 -6.61 -8.69
C ILE A 128 11.98 -6.34 -7.42
N TYR A 129 10.88 -7.06 -7.18
CA TYR A 129 10.10 -6.94 -5.95
C TYR A 129 10.99 -7.17 -4.72
N LYS A 130 11.71 -8.29 -4.70
CA LYS A 130 12.65 -8.64 -3.63
C LYS A 130 13.68 -7.55 -3.40
N GLY A 131 14.37 -7.12 -4.46
CA GLY A 131 15.43 -6.13 -4.38
C GLY A 131 14.96 -4.77 -3.86
N LEU A 132 13.74 -4.34 -4.22
CA LEU A 132 13.17 -3.09 -3.70
C LEU A 132 12.90 -3.18 -2.19
N LEU A 133 12.35 -4.31 -1.72
CA LEU A 133 12.02 -4.49 -0.32
C LEU A 133 13.29 -4.64 0.55
N GLU A 134 14.36 -5.25 0.04
CA GLU A 134 15.65 -5.35 0.73
C GLU A 134 16.32 -3.97 0.97
N LEU A 135 15.94 -2.93 0.20
CA LEU A 135 16.44 -1.55 0.37
C LEU A 135 15.66 -0.74 1.41
N ILE A 136 14.50 -1.23 1.85
CA ILE A 136 13.65 -0.57 2.84
C ILE A 136 14.00 -1.11 4.23
N GLU A 137 13.98 -0.22 5.22
CA GLU A 137 14.29 -0.63 6.61
C GLU A 137 13.31 -1.70 7.12
N PRO A 138 13.81 -2.78 7.75
CA PRO A 138 12.96 -3.78 8.36
C PRO A 138 12.26 -3.23 9.61
N VAL A 139 11.14 -3.85 9.96
CA VAL A 139 10.33 -3.52 11.13
C VAL A 139 11.16 -3.52 12.42
N LYS A 140 10.90 -2.53 13.28
CA LYS A 140 11.52 -2.38 14.60
C LYS A 140 10.43 -2.08 15.62
N LYS A 141 10.54 -2.66 16.81
CA LYS A 141 9.67 -2.31 17.94
C LYS A 141 9.72 -0.80 18.20
N GLY A 142 8.56 -0.14 18.19
CA GLY A 142 8.51 1.30 18.33
C GLY A 142 7.20 1.93 17.88
N LYS A 143 7.22 3.27 17.88
CA LYS A 143 6.12 4.09 17.36
C LYS A 143 6.40 4.43 15.90
N TYR A 144 5.39 4.25 15.08
CA TYR A 144 5.40 4.64 13.68
C TYR A 144 4.42 5.79 13.47
N LYS A 145 4.76 6.65 12.52
CA LYS A 145 3.92 7.76 12.09
C LYS A 145 3.25 7.43 10.79
N ALA A 146 2.09 8.03 10.55
CA ALA A 146 1.46 7.99 9.24
C ALA A 146 2.49 8.34 8.15
N HIS A 147 2.46 7.56 7.06
CA HIS A 147 3.38 7.61 5.92
C HIS A 147 4.80 7.10 6.18
N ASP A 148 5.06 6.48 7.32
CA ASP A 148 6.25 5.65 7.47
C ASP A 148 6.10 4.38 6.63
N VAL A 149 7.24 3.81 6.25
CA VAL A 149 7.31 2.60 5.43
C VAL A 149 8.40 1.72 6.01
N PHE A 150 8.13 0.43 6.08
CA PHE A 150 9.10 -0.58 6.49
C PHE A 150 8.80 -1.91 5.79
N THR A 151 9.72 -2.86 5.93
CA THR A 151 9.50 -4.24 5.50
C THR A 151 9.36 -5.18 6.68
N MET A 152 8.60 -6.25 6.47
CA MET A 152 8.42 -7.30 7.47
C MET A 152 8.51 -8.66 6.79
N ILE A 153 8.97 -9.68 7.52
CA ILE A 153 9.02 -11.05 7.00
C ILE A 153 7.63 -11.66 7.17
N ASP A 154 7.07 -12.20 6.10
CA ASP A 154 5.92 -13.08 6.14
C ASP A 154 6.39 -14.52 6.41
N GLU A 155 6.40 -14.90 7.69
CA GLU A 155 6.78 -16.26 8.10
C GLU A 155 5.81 -17.33 7.59
N SER A 156 4.61 -16.95 7.16
CA SER A 156 3.61 -17.87 6.59
C SER A 156 3.74 -18.04 5.07
N HIS A 157 4.56 -17.20 4.42
CA HIS A 157 4.78 -17.24 2.98
C HIS A 157 5.91 -18.20 2.60
N GLU A 158 5.68 -18.99 1.55
CA GLU A 158 6.68 -19.85 0.91
C GLU A 158 7.12 -19.17 -0.39
N ASP A 159 8.43 -18.94 -0.56
CA ASP A 159 9.00 -18.33 -1.78
C ASP A 159 8.81 -19.28 -2.97
N LEU A 160 7.96 -18.90 -3.93
CA LEU A 160 7.58 -19.78 -5.05
C LEU A 160 8.33 -19.46 -6.33
N VAL A 161 8.65 -18.19 -6.57
CA VAL A 161 9.21 -17.70 -7.84
C VAL A 161 10.45 -16.81 -7.65
N GLY A 162 11.03 -16.77 -6.46
CA GLY A 162 12.24 -16.01 -6.13
C GLY A 162 11.96 -14.60 -5.61
N GLU A 163 10.71 -14.29 -5.26
CA GLU A 163 10.26 -13.03 -4.68
C GLU A 163 10.71 -12.85 -3.22
N GLY A 164 11.07 -13.96 -2.55
CA GLY A 164 11.41 -13.97 -1.13
C GLY A 164 10.20 -13.76 -0.20
N ASN A 165 10.48 -13.56 1.08
CA ASN A 165 9.43 -13.54 2.12
C ASN A 165 9.20 -12.14 2.71
N LEU A 166 9.72 -11.08 2.12
CA LEU A 166 9.47 -9.72 2.61
C LEU A 166 8.13 -9.23 2.08
N VAL A 167 7.41 -8.49 2.92
CA VAL A 167 6.22 -7.73 2.54
C VAL A 167 6.47 -6.25 2.74
N PHE A 168 5.91 -5.44 1.85
CA PHE A 168 5.96 -3.99 1.97
C PHE A 168 4.86 -3.54 2.92
N VAL A 169 5.20 -2.74 3.93
CA VAL A 169 4.25 -2.20 4.91
C VAL A 169 4.27 -0.69 4.85
N TYR A 170 3.09 -0.12 4.59
CA TYR A 170 2.82 1.30 4.63
C TYR A 170 2.02 1.64 5.87
N VAL A 171 2.42 2.67 6.60
CA VAL A 171 1.74 3.08 7.83
C VAL A 171 0.63 4.06 7.51
N ASN A 172 -0.60 3.65 7.79
CA ASN A 172 -1.78 4.43 7.46
C ASN A 172 -2.05 5.53 8.48
N ASP A 173 -2.04 5.12 9.74
CA ASP A 173 -2.27 5.97 10.89
C ASP A 173 -1.16 5.73 11.92
N ASP A 174 -0.97 6.70 12.80
CA ASP A 174 0.01 6.59 13.88
C ASP A 174 -0.28 5.36 14.74
N PHE A 175 0.67 4.43 14.83
CA PHE A 175 0.53 3.22 15.62
C PHE A 175 1.81 2.81 16.34
N SER A 176 1.71 1.75 17.16
CA SER A 176 2.85 1.15 17.86
C SER A 176 3.01 -0.31 17.50
N TYR A 177 4.17 -0.64 16.94
CA TYR A 177 4.56 -2.02 16.68
C TYR A 177 5.33 -2.58 17.88
N ASP A 178 4.95 -3.77 18.33
CA ASP A 178 5.69 -4.58 19.31
C ASP A 178 6.12 -5.91 18.68
N LYS A 179 5.14 -6.75 18.40
CA LYS A 179 5.32 -8.12 17.89
C LYS A 179 4.10 -8.62 17.11
N GLN A 180 3.27 -7.69 16.62
CA GLN A 180 2.10 -8.04 15.83
C GLN A 180 2.53 -8.83 14.60
N THR A 181 1.79 -9.88 14.31
CA THR A 181 1.88 -10.66 13.07
C THR A 181 1.26 -9.89 11.92
N ILE A 182 1.54 -10.30 10.67
CA ILE A 182 0.90 -9.74 9.47
C ILE A 182 -0.63 -9.76 9.58
N GLY A 183 -1.21 -10.90 10.00
CA GLY A 183 -2.67 -11.02 10.11
C GLY A 183 -3.28 -10.11 11.19
N GLU A 184 -2.57 -9.87 12.28
CA GLU A 184 -3.01 -8.90 13.30
C GLU A 184 -2.99 -7.48 12.75
N LEU A 185 -1.91 -7.09 12.06
CA LEU A 185 -1.79 -5.78 11.44
C LEU A 185 -2.84 -5.53 10.34
N GLU A 186 -3.12 -6.53 9.51
CA GLU A 186 -4.19 -6.47 8.50
C GLU A 186 -5.58 -6.29 9.15
N SER A 187 -5.79 -6.86 10.33
CA SER A 187 -7.05 -6.76 11.08
C SER A 187 -7.23 -5.42 11.81
N GLU A 188 -6.12 -4.82 12.28
CA GLU A 188 -6.12 -3.51 12.94
C GLU A 188 -6.43 -2.37 11.95
N GLY A 189 -5.98 -2.50 10.70
CA GLY A 189 -6.25 -1.53 9.62
C GLY A 189 -5.39 -0.26 9.67
N GLU A 190 -4.50 -0.14 10.67
CA GLU A 190 -3.57 0.98 10.85
C GLU A 190 -2.41 0.95 9.83
N VAL A 191 -2.24 -0.17 9.11
CA VAL A 191 -1.23 -0.32 8.05
C VAL A 191 -1.82 -0.98 6.81
N THR A 192 -1.20 -0.70 5.66
CA THR A 192 -1.44 -1.40 4.41
C THR A 192 -0.27 -2.33 4.13
N ILE A 193 -0.55 -3.61 3.90
CA ILE A 193 0.46 -4.63 3.58
C ILE A 193 0.31 -5.02 2.12
N ILE A 194 1.42 -5.02 1.38
CA ILE A 194 1.46 -5.42 -0.03
C ILE A 194 2.37 -6.65 -0.17
N LYS A 195 1.76 -7.80 -0.45
CA LYS A 195 2.46 -9.06 -0.70
C LYS A 195 2.67 -9.23 -2.20
N TYR A 196 3.70 -9.96 -2.62
CA TYR A 196 3.94 -10.23 -4.05
C TYR A 196 2.71 -10.84 -4.74
N ALA A 197 2.04 -11.78 -4.06
CA ALA A 197 0.82 -12.42 -4.56
C ALA A 197 -0.34 -11.45 -4.85
N ASP A 198 -0.37 -10.26 -4.23
CA ASP A 198 -1.40 -9.25 -4.51
C ASP A 198 -1.12 -8.48 -5.81
N LEU A 199 0.12 -8.53 -6.29
CA LEU A 199 0.59 -7.88 -7.51
C LEU A 199 0.37 -8.78 -8.73
N THR A 200 0.42 -10.09 -8.54
CA THR A 200 0.25 -11.09 -9.61
C THR A 200 -1.22 -11.46 -9.84
N LYS A 201 -2.10 -11.24 -8.87
CA LYS A 201 -3.57 -11.40 -9.03
C LYS A 201 -4.20 -10.31 -9.90
N GLN A 202 -3.41 -9.39 -10.44
CA GLN A 202 -3.88 -8.35 -11.32
C GLN A 202 -3.95 -8.78 -12.81
N GLU A 203 -4.15 -10.06 -13.09
CA GLU A 203 -4.52 -10.57 -14.42
C GLU A 203 -5.99 -10.95 -14.45
#